data_AF-A0A3B8PYJ2-F1
#
_entry.id   AF-A0A3B8PYJ2-F1
#
_cell.length_a   1.000
_cell.length_b   1.000
_cell.length_c   1.000
_cell.angle_alpha   90.00
_cell.angle_beta   90.00
_cell.angle_gamma   90.00
#
_symmetry.space_group_name_H-M   'P 1'
#
loop_
_entity.id
_entity.type
_entity.pdbx_description
1 polymer ?
#
loop_
_entity_poly.entity_id
_entity_poly.type
_entity_poly.pdbx_seq_one_letter_code
_entity_poly.pdbx_strand_id
1 'polypeptide(L)'
;MLQMGAQFESLKHRPDFPRIVRLDSASLSPVSHMTKQSWTLVALAVLLGALYLFRFTDLGRARQIQINVSSRPFAPLAAADDPLPVIFGLDREWQLTGLRVTPLAEVTNAHPKCAWNLESKNGSTPTRGFAYGDDVPGMKPVGGTAAVKLIPGTAYRLEIEAGRARGAANFTPQAAGGVQ
;
A
#
# COMPACT_ATOMS: atom_id res chain seq x y z
N MET A 1 78.12 26.06 81.28
CA MET A 1 77.06 27.09 81.14
C MET A 1 75.74 26.37 81.36
N LEU A 2 75.04 26.71 82.47
CA LEU A 2 73.60 26.64 82.80
C LEU A 2 72.72 25.48 82.22
N GLN A 3 71.77 24.81 82.87
CA GLN A 3 70.99 24.91 84.13
C GLN A 3 69.96 23.74 84.02
N MET A 4 69.90 22.73 84.90
CA MET A 4 69.04 22.58 86.09
C MET A 4 67.53 22.88 85.91
N GLY A 5 66.65 21.92 86.25
CA GLY A 5 65.18 22.09 86.46
C GLY A 5 64.35 20.90 85.94
N ALA A 6 63.95 19.93 86.77
CA ALA A 6 62.72 19.92 87.61
C ALA A 6 61.43 19.95 86.76
N GLN A 7 60.66 18.85 86.68
CA GLN A 7 59.64 18.38 87.64
C GLN A 7 58.23 18.98 87.38
N PHE A 8 57.25 18.06 87.35
CA PHE A 8 55.82 18.19 87.66
C PHE A 8 54.77 18.59 86.62
N GLU A 9 53.71 17.77 86.71
CA GLU A 9 52.28 18.05 86.65
C GLU A 9 51.51 18.04 85.33
N SER A 10 50.69 16.98 85.23
CA SER A 10 49.23 17.07 85.18
C SER A 10 48.62 17.86 84.03
N LEU A 11 47.95 17.15 83.11
CA LEU A 11 46.63 17.57 82.64
C LEU A 11 45.86 16.43 81.97
N LYS A 12 44.88 15.97 82.73
CA LYS A 12 43.67 15.24 82.37
C LYS A 12 42.95 15.88 81.17
N HIS A 13 42.97 15.23 80.00
CA HIS A 13 41.93 15.47 78.99
C HIS A 13 41.77 14.28 78.04
N ARG A 14 40.65 13.54 78.20
CA ARG A 14 40.01 12.83 77.09
C ARG A 14 39.10 13.85 76.38
N PRO A 15 39.23 13.98 75.07
CA PRO A 15 38.08 13.82 74.17
C PRO A 15 38.52 13.04 72.91
N ASP A 16 37.75 12.52 71.99
CA ASP A 16 36.32 12.33 71.75
C ASP A 16 36.30 11.26 70.64
N PHE A 17 35.41 10.27 70.71
CA PHE A 17 35.26 9.31 69.60
C PHE A 17 34.56 10.02 68.44
N PRO A 18 35.13 10.05 67.21
CA PRO A 18 34.37 10.51 66.06
C PRO A 18 33.25 9.51 65.73
N ARG A 19 32.03 10.06 65.73
CA ARG A 19 30.76 9.46 65.30
C ARG A 19 30.90 8.65 64.02
N ILE A 20 30.29 7.47 64.04
CA ILE A 20 29.87 6.70 62.88
C ILE A 20 29.01 7.61 61.99
N VAL A 21 29.53 7.98 60.82
CA VAL A 21 28.72 8.61 59.76
C VAL A 21 28.02 7.47 59.01
N ARG A 22 26.71 7.40 59.22
CA ARG A 22 25.79 6.49 58.55
C ARG A 22 25.61 6.93 57.09
N LEU A 23 25.54 5.94 56.19
CA LEU A 23 25.41 6.09 54.74
C LEU A 23 24.17 6.90 54.32
N ASP A 24 24.35 7.81 53.37
CA ASP A 24 23.29 8.19 52.42
C ASP A 24 23.68 7.66 51.03
N SER A 25 23.37 6.38 50.83
CA SER A 25 23.21 5.81 49.49
C SER A 25 21.87 6.30 48.92
N ALA A 26 21.81 6.45 47.60
CA ALA A 26 20.62 6.70 46.77
C ALA A 26 20.27 8.18 46.46
N SER A 27 21.09 8.81 45.62
CA SER A 27 20.50 9.67 44.57
C SER A 27 20.02 8.76 43.44
N LEU A 28 18.80 8.23 43.61
CA LEU A 28 18.04 7.64 42.51
C LEU A 28 17.53 8.79 41.65
N SER A 29 17.73 8.63 40.34
CA SER A 29 17.36 9.55 39.26
C SER A 29 16.02 10.22 39.50
N PRO A 30 15.86 11.53 39.17
CA PRO A 30 14.55 12.15 39.19
C PRO A 30 13.64 11.40 38.21
N VAL A 31 12.67 10.65 38.73
CA VAL A 31 11.49 10.25 37.97
C VAL A 31 10.83 11.56 37.59
N SER A 32 11.07 12.00 36.36
CA SER A 32 10.43 13.15 35.75
C SER A 32 8.92 12.97 35.90
N HIS A 33 8.34 13.76 36.79
CA HIS A 33 6.90 13.83 37.03
C HIS A 33 6.27 14.21 35.68
N MET A 34 5.73 13.23 34.95
CA MET A 34 5.16 13.50 33.63
C MET A 34 3.94 14.40 33.84
N THR A 35 4.13 15.68 33.53
CA THR A 35 3.01 16.62 33.48
C THR A 35 2.02 16.11 32.43
N LYS A 36 0.72 16.28 32.68
CA LYS A 36 -0.34 15.86 31.75
C LYS A 36 -0.09 16.41 30.33
N GLN A 37 0.51 17.60 30.23
CA GLN A 37 0.95 18.22 28.98
C GLN A 37 2.02 17.40 28.24
N SER A 38 3.04 16.90 28.93
CA SER A 38 4.08 16.07 28.30
C SER A 38 3.51 14.80 27.70
N TRP A 39 2.57 14.14 28.40
CA TRP A 39 1.93 12.93 27.88
C TRP A 39 1.02 13.22 26.67
N THR A 40 0.40 14.40 26.64
CA THR A 40 -0.39 14.87 25.48
C THR A 40 0.50 15.07 24.25
N LEU A 41 1.70 15.65 24.42
CA LEU A 41 2.66 15.82 23.33
C LEU A 41 3.21 14.48 22.83
N VAL A 42 3.47 13.53 23.74
CA VAL A 42 3.87 12.17 23.35
C VAL A 42 2.76 11.48 22.58
N ALA A 43 1.51 11.53 23.06
CA ALA A 43 0.37 10.97 22.36
C ALA A 43 0.18 11.60 20.98
N LEU A 44 0.31 12.92 20.88
CA LEU A 44 0.22 13.65 19.61
C LEU A 44 1.37 13.28 18.67
N ALA A 45 2.60 13.14 19.17
CA ALA A 45 3.76 12.73 18.38
C ALA A 45 3.60 11.29 17.87
N VAL A 46 3.10 10.38 18.69
CA VAL A 46 2.77 8.99 18.29
C VAL A 46 1.66 8.99 17.25
N LEU A 47 0.60 9.79 17.43
CA LEU A 47 -0.51 9.90 16.49
C LEU A 47 -0.04 10.44 15.13
N LEU A 48 0.78 11.50 15.14
CA LEU A 48 1.39 12.07 13.93
C LEU A 48 2.35 11.08 13.27
N GLY A 49 3.15 10.35 14.05
CA GLY A 49 4.04 9.30 13.55
C GLY A 49 3.27 8.14 12.91
N ALA A 50 2.18 7.68 13.54
CA ALA A 50 1.30 6.67 13.00
C ALA A 50 0.58 7.17 11.74
N LEU A 51 0.08 8.40 11.72
CA LEU A 51 -0.54 9.01 10.54
C LEU A 51 0.46 9.18 9.40
N TYR A 52 1.71 9.57 9.71
CA TYR A 52 2.80 9.69 8.76
C TYR A 52 3.16 8.34 8.17
N LEU A 53 3.38 7.32 9.01
CA LEU A 53 3.62 5.95 8.56
C LEU A 53 2.42 5.40 7.79
N PHE A 54 1.18 5.71 8.16
CA PHE A 54 0.01 5.25 7.43
C PHE A 54 -0.14 5.90 6.05
N ARG A 55 0.26 7.18 5.91
CA ARG A 55 0.32 7.84 4.60
C ARG A 55 1.52 7.40 3.76
N PHE A 56 2.66 7.15 4.40
CA PHE A 56 3.94 6.90 3.73
C PHE A 56 4.13 5.42 3.38
N THR A 57 3.79 4.55 4.31
CA THR A 57 3.75 3.12 4.05
C THR A 57 2.52 2.92 3.18
N ASP A 58 2.74 2.54 1.93
CA ASP A 58 1.78 2.25 0.87
C ASP A 58 0.78 1.11 1.21
N LEU A 59 0.47 0.91 2.49
CA LEU A 59 -0.52 0.00 3.07
C LEU A 59 -1.90 0.11 2.40
N GLY A 60 -2.19 1.27 1.76
CA GLY A 60 -3.40 1.51 0.96
C GLY A 60 -3.19 1.56 -0.56
N ARG A 61 -1.97 1.47 -1.10
CA ARG A 61 -1.77 1.42 -2.56
C ARG A 61 -2.15 0.03 -3.07
N ALA A 62 -3.24 -0.01 -3.82
CA ALA A 62 -3.61 -1.17 -4.61
C ALA A 62 -2.42 -1.58 -5.49
N ARG A 63 -2.02 -2.85 -5.46
CA ARG A 63 -0.96 -3.35 -6.37
C ARG A 63 -1.37 -3.02 -7.81
N GLN A 64 -0.51 -2.31 -8.53
CA GLN A 64 -0.82 -1.93 -9.90
C GLN A 64 -0.65 -3.16 -10.81
N ILE A 65 -1.71 -3.57 -11.49
CA ILE A 65 -1.65 -4.62 -12.50
C ILE A 65 -1.20 -3.99 -13.81
N GLN A 66 -0.05 -4.42 -14.33
CA GLN A 66 0.40 -4.02 -15.66
C GLN A 66 -0.30 -4.86 -16.72
N ILE A 67 -0.89 -4.18 -17.69
CA ILE A 67 -1.67 -4.77 -18.77
C ILE A 67 -0.98 -4.43 -20.08
N ASN A 68 -0.62 -5.46 -20.84
CA ASN A 68 -0.15 -5.34 -22.20
C ASN A 68 -1.31 -5.60 -23.15
N VAL A 69 -1.56 -4.69 -24.08
CA VAL A 69 -2.63 -4.83 -25.07
C VAL A 69 -2.00 -5.20 -26.40
N SER A 70 -2.46 -6.29 -27.00
CA SER A 70 -1.98 -6.76 -28.29
C SER A 70 -3.16 -7.02 -29.23
N SER A 71 -3.25 -6.25 -30.31
CA SER A 71 -4.09 -6.56 -31.48
C SER A 71 -3.23 -7.33 -32.48
N ARG A 72 -3.44 -8.64 -32.61
CA ARG A 72 -2.76 -9.43 -33.64
C ARG A 72 -3.77 -10.02 -34.62
N PRO A 73 -3.53 -9.92 -35.94
CA PRO A 73 -4.31 -10.66 -36.93
C PRO A 73 -3.96 -12.14 -36.80
N PHE A 74 -4.74 -12.89 -36.02
CA PHE A 74 -4.59 -14.35 -35.92
C PHE A 74 -5.73 -15.11 -36.64
N ALA A 75 -6.60 -14.41 -37.37
CA ALA A 75 -7.67 -15.03 -38.13
C ALA A 75 -7.35 -14.99 -39.63
N PRO A 76 -7.17 -16.13 -40.31
CA PRO A 76 -7.06 -16.19 -41.77
C PRO A 76 -8.33 -15.74 -42.51
N LEU A 77 -9.44 -15.48 -41.78
CA LEU A 77 -10.79 -15.24 -42.30
C LEU A 77 -11.48 -13.98 -41.71
N ALA A 78 -10.76 -13.05 -41.07
CA ALA A 78 -11.40 -11.82 -40.61
C ALA A 78 -11.83 -10.96 -41.81
N ALA A 79 -13.13 -10.65 -41.92
CA ALA A 79 -13.64 -9.69 -42.89
C ALA A 79 -12.99 -8.32 -42.65
N ALA A 80 -12.77 -7.51 -43.70
CA ALA A 80 -12.04 -6.25 -43.62
C ALA A 80 -12.61 -5.25 -42.58
N ASP A 81 -13.91 -5.33 -42.31
CA ASP A 81 -14.64 -4.50 -41.34
C ASP A 81 -14.75 -5.08 -39.92
N ASP A 82 -14.26 -6.31 -39.68
CA ASP A 82 -14.27 -6.85 -38.32
C ASP A 82 -13.12 -6.29 -37.48
N PRO A 83 -13.38 -5.95 -36.19
CA PRO A 83 -12.33 -5.55 -35.28
C PRO A 83 -11.36 -6.72 -35.07
N LEU A 84 -10.06 -6.42 -35.13
CA LEU A 84 -9.04 -7.41 -34.80
C LEU A 84 -9.24 -7.90 -33.35
N PRO A 85 -9.07 -9.21 -33.09
CA PRO A 85 -9.17 -9.73 -31.74
C PRO A 85 -8.13 -9.04 -30.86
N VAL A 86 -8.62 -8.41 -29.79
CA VAL A 86 -7.76 -7.74 -28.80
C VAL A 86 -7.45 -8.72 -27.70
N ILE A 87 -6.16 -8.99 -27.50
CA ILE A 87 -5.66 -9.86 -26.45
C ILE A 87 -5.05 -8.98 -25.36
N PHE A 88 -5.45 -9.24 -24.12
CA PHE A 88 -4.93 -8.57 -22.94
C PHE A 88 -4.00 -9.52 -22.21
N GLY A 89 -2.71 -9.19 -22.20
CA GLY A 89 -1.71 -9.87 -21.39
C GLY A 89 -1.55 -9.17 -20.05
N LEU A 90 -1.39 -9.94 -18.98
CA LEU A 90 -1.07 -9.47 -17.65
C LEU A 90 0.40 -9.82 -17.37
N ASP A 91 1.08 -8.97 -16.60
CA ASP A 91 2.48 -9.19 -16.20
C ASP A 91 2.69 -10.57 -15.53
N ARG A 92 1.73 -10.97 -14.69
CA ARG A 92 1.72 -12.24 -13.96
C ARG A 92 0.31 -12.81 -13.87
N GLU A 93 0.22 -14.02 -13.33
CA GLU A 93 -1.06 -14.65 -13.06
C GLU A 93 -1.82 -13.91 -11.94
N TRP A 94 -3.03 -13.48 -12.25
CA TRP A 94 -3.92 -12.80 -11.32
C TRP A 94 -5.26 -13.52 -11.23
N GLN A 95 -5.80 -13.59 -10.02
CA GLN A 95 -7.19 -13.99 -9.77
C GLN A 95 -8.06 -12.74 -9.89
N LEU A 96 -8.69 -12.57 -11.05
CA LEU A 96 -9.49 -11.39 -11.36
C LEU A 96 -10.83 -11.46 -10.61
N THR A 97 -11.17 -10.40 -9.92
CA THR A 97 -12.45 -10.23 -9.22
C THR A 97 -13.40 -9.33 -10.01
N GLY A 98 -12.85 -8.42 -10.82
CA GLY A 98 -13.63 -7.51 -11.65
C GLY A 98 -12.90 -7.19 -12.95
N LEU A 99 -13.67 -7.06 -14.02
CA LEU A 99 -13.17 -6.68 -15.34
C LEU A 99 -14.26 -5.86 -16.01
N ARG A 100 -13.90 -4.65 -16.44
CA ARG A 100 -14.80 -3.81 -17.23
C ARG A 100 -14.08 -3.14 -18.38
N VAL A 101 -14.78 -3.05 -19.51
CA VAL A 101 -14.36 -2.29 -20.67
C VAL A 101 -15.38 -1.20 -20.90
N THR A 102 -14.91 0.04 -20.89
CA THR A 102 -15.74 1.23 -21.05
C THR A 102 -15.18 2.08 -22.18
N PRO A 103 -16.01 2.62 -23.09
CA PRO A 103 -15.55 3.62 -24.06
C PRO A 103 -14.96 4.81 -23.32
N LEU A 104 -13.83 5.36 -23.79
CA LEU A 104 -13.16 6.45 -23.08
C LEU A 104 -14.05 7.71 -23.00
N ALA A 105 -14.92 7.91 -24.00
CA ALA A 105 -15.93 8.97 -24.01
C ALA A 105 -16.96 8.84 -22.87
N GLU A 106 -17.20 7.62 -22.37
CA GLU A 106 -18.19 7.34 -21.35
C GLU A 106 -17.61 7.28 -19.93
N VAL A 107 -16.29 7.26 -19.77
CA VAL A 107 -15.62 7.22 -18.45
C VAL A 107 -15.98 8.43 -17.58
N THR A 108 -16.27 9.59 -18.18
CA THR A 108 -16.66 10.82 -17.47
C THR A 108 -18.16 10.87 -17.16
N ASN A 109 -18.97 9.92 -17.68
CA ASN A 109 -20.40 9.89 -17.46
C ASN A 109 -20.72 9.30 -16.07
N ALA A 110 -21.77 9.81 -15.41
CA ALA A 110 -22.26 9.25 -14.14
C ALA A 110 -22.76 7.79 -14.29
N HIS A 111 -23.18 7.40 -15.49
CA HIS A 111 -23.63 6.04 -15.80
C HIS A 111 -22.89 5.54 -17.05
N PRO A 112 -21.63 5.12 -16.93
CA PRO A 112 -20.84 4.67 -18.07
C PRO A 112 -21.43 3.38 -18.65
N LYS A 113 -21.82 3.39 -19.93
CA LYS A 113 -22.18 2.15 -20.62
C LYS A 113 -20.91 1.35 -20.81
N CYS A 114 -20.84 0.21 -20.15
CA CYS A 114 -19.75 -0.72 -20.29
C CYS A 114 -20.02 -1.61 -21.50
N ALA A 115 -19.03 -1.71 -22.40
CA ALA A 115 -19.07 -2.64 -23.51
C ALA A 115 -18.91 -4.09 -23.04
N TRP A 116 -18.20 -4.29 -21.92
CA TRP A 116 -18.03 -5.60 -21.31
C TRP A 116 -17.88 -5.44 -19.81
N ASN A 117 -18.59 -6.22 -19.02
CA ASN A 117 -18.48 -6.18 -17.57
C ASN A 117 -18.61 -7.59 -16.98
N LEU A 118 -17.55 -8.06 -16.34
CA LEU A 118 -17.47 -9.35 -15.67
C LEU A 118 -17.09 -9.13 -14.21
N GLU A 119 -17.78 -9.83 -13.31
CA GLU A 119 -17.46 -9.83 -11.87
C GLU A 119 -17.41 -11.27 -11.34
N SER A 120 -16.58 -11.49 -10.33
CA SER A 120 -16.50 -12.73 -9.59
C SER A 120 -16.49 -12.47 -8.09
N LYS A 121 -17.36 -13.18 -7.36
CA LYS A 121 -17.40 -13.12 -5.90
C LYS A 121 -16.22 -13.83 -5.24
N ASN A 122 -15.74 -14.90 -5.86
CA ASN A 122 -14.67 -15.76 -5.30
C ASN A 122 -13.32 -15.55 -6.01
N GLY A 123 -13.27 -14.70 -7.03
CA GLY A 123 -12.13 -14.55 -7.93
C GLY A 123 -12.16 -15.56 -9.07
N SER A 124 -11.55 -15.18 -10.19
CA SER A 124 -11.32 -16.04 -11.34
C SER A 124 -10.22 -17.06 -11.05
N THR A 125 -10.13 -18.08 -11.89
CA THR A 125 -8.91 -18.88 -12.00
C THR A 125 -7.73 -17.94 -12.32
N PRO A 126 -6.54 -18.16 -11.72
CA PRO A 126 -5.35 -17.36 -12.03
C PRO A 126 -5.11 -17.36 -13.55
N THR A 127 -5.20 -16.18 -14.16
CA THR A 127 -4.98 -16.02 -15.60
C THR A 127 -3.85 -15.03 -15.85
N ARG A 128 -3.07 -15.30 -16.88
CA ARG A 128 -2.01 -14.40 -17.38
C ARG A 128 -2.49 -13.56 -18.56
N GLY A 129 -3.66 -13.85 -19.11
CA GLY A 129 -4.22 -13.07 -20.21
C GLY A 129 -5.49 -13.69 -20.75
N PHE A 130 -6.23 -12.89 -21.50
CA PHE A 130 -7.53 -13.27 -22.06
C PHE A 130 -7.81 -12.45 -23.30
N ALA A 131 -8.63 -12.98 -24.20
CA ALA A 131 -9.13 -12.23 -25.34
C ALA A 131 -10.39 -11.44 -24.97
N TYR A 132 -10.65 -10.35 -25.69
CA TYR A 132 -11.89 -9.61 -25.52
C TYR A 132 -13.10 -10.48 -25.86
N GLY A 133 -14.08 -10.52 -24.95
CA GLY A 133 -15.32 -11.30 -25.12
C GLY A 133 -15.15 -12.81 -24.90
N ASP A 134 -13.97 -13.25 -24.47
CA ASP A 134 -13.72 -14.64 -24.11
C ASP A 134 -14.31 -14.97 -22.73
N ASP A 135 -14.62 -16.25 -22.49
CA ASP A 135 -15.13 -16.68 -21.18
C ASP A 135 -13.96 -16.85 -20.21
N VAL A 136 -13.83 -15.95 -19.23
CA VAL A 136 -12.79 -16.02 -18.21
C VAL A 136 -13.27 -16.96 -17.09
N PRO A 137 -12.60 -18.12 -16.88
CA PRO A 137 -13.08 -19.11 -15.92
C PRO A 137 -13.25 -18.53 -14.51
N GLY A 138 -14.47 -18.65 -13.99
CA GLY A 138 -14.83 -18.17 -12.65
C GLY A 138 -15.34 -16.73 -12.60
N MET A 139 -15.41 -16.01 -13.72
CA MET A 139 -16.09 -14.71 -13.83
C MET A 139 -17.48 -14.85 -14.46
N LYS A 140 -18.39 -13.93 -14.14
CA LYS A 140 -19.74 -13.91 -14.71
C LYS A 140 -20.09 -12.52 -15.23
N PRO A 141 -20.83 -12.42 -16.34
CA PRO A 141 -21.28 -11.13 -16.86
C PRO A 141 -22.24 -10.47 -15.89
N VAL A 142 -21.94 -9.23 -15.55
CA VAL A 142 -22.79 -8.40 -14.70
C VAL A 142 -24.05 -8.05 -15.49
N GLY A 143 -25.20 -8.36 -14.90
CA GLY A 143 -26.50 -8.15 -15.57
C GLY A 143 -26.72 -9.09 -16.77
N GLY A 144 -25.98 -10.19 -16.89
CA GLY A 144 -26.15 -11.17 -17.98
C GLY A 144 -25.84 -10.64 -19.38
N THR A 145 -25.20 -9.46 -19.47
CA THR A 145 -24.88 -8.83 -20.75
C THR A 145 -23.55 -9.35 -21.27
N ALA A 146 -23.58 -10.03 -22.41
CA ALA A 146 -22.38 -10.48 -23.10
C ALA A 146 -21.54 -9.30 -23.61
N ALA A 147 -20.28 -9.56 -23.98
CA ALA A 147 -19.41 -8.54 -24.54
C ALA A 147 -20.01 -7.93 -25.82
N VAL A 148 -20.13 -6.61 -25.83
CA VAL A 148 -20.59 -5.84 -26.99
C VAL A 148 -19.47 -5.79 -28.02
N LYS A 149 -19.81 -5.86 -29.32
CA LYS A 149 -18.82 -5.73 -30.39
C LYS A 149 -18.09 -4.38 -30.30
N LEU A 150 -16.76 -4.41 -30.31
CA LEU A 150 -15.93 -3.21 -30.28
C LEU A 150 -16.00 -2.48 -31.62
N ILE A 151 -15.99 -1.14 -31.58
CA ILE A 151 -15.96 -0.30 -32.77
C ILE A 151 -14.50 0.02 -33.09
N PRO A 152 -13.98 -0.35 -34.28
CA PRO A 152 -12.63 0.02 -34.71
C PRO A 152 -12.41 1.55 -34.67
N GLY A 153 -11.21 1.98 -34.28
CA GLY A 153 -10.84 3.40 -34.19
C GLY A 153 -11.42 4.15 -32.98
N THR A 154 -12.29 3.53 -32.18
CA THR A 154 -12.80 4.11 -30.94
C THR A 154 -11.90 3.75 -29.76
N ALA A 155 -11.52 4.73 -28.95
CA ALA A 155 -10.70 4.48 -27.75
C ALA A 155 -11.55 3.89 -26.61
N TYR A 156 -11.08 2.78 -26.04
CA TYR A 156 -11.67 2.11 -24.89
C TYR A 156 -10.68 2.07 -23.74
N ARG A 157 -11.20 1.96 -22.52
CA ARG A 157 -10.46 1.75 -21.29
C ARG A 157 -10.87 0.41 -20.70
N LEU A 158 -9.89 -0.49 -20.58
CA LEU A 158 -10.00 -1.72 -19.81
C LEU A 158 -9.59 -1.41 -18.38
N GLU A 159 -10.42 -1.79 -17.43
CA GLU A 159 -10.10 -1.78 -16.01
C GLU A 159 -10.29 -3.18 -15.44
N ILE A 160 -9.30 -3.61 -14.66
CA ILE A 160 -9.30 -4.92 -14.02
C ILE A 160 -9.00 -4.77 -12.54
N GLU A 161 -9.61 -5.65 -11.76
CA GLU A 161 -9.45 -5.74 -10.33
C GLU A 161 -9.12 -7.18 -9.97
N ALA A 162 -8.15 -7.37 -9.08
CA ALA A 162 -7.79 -8.65 -8.50
C ALA A 162 -7.64 -8.46 -6.98
N GLY A 163 -8.77 -8.50 -6.27
CA GLY A 163 -8.83 -8.23 -4.83
C GLY A 163 -8.37 -6.80 -4.50
N ARG A 164 -7.19 -6.66 -3.89
CA ARG A 164 -6.59 -5.34 -3.59
C ARG A 164 -5.77 -4.79 -4.75
N ALA A 165 -5.51 -5.55 -5.80
CA ALA A 165 -4.76 -5.09 -6.97
C ALA A 165 -5.70 -4.50 -8.03
N ARG A 166 -5.27 -3.45 -8.71
CA ARG A 166 -6.05 -2.77 -9.76
C ARG A 166 -5.15 -2.42 -10.94
N GLY A 167 -5.65 -2.59 -12.15
CA GLY A 167 -4.98 -2.17 -13.38
C GLY A 167 -5.95 -1.46 -14.31
N ALA A 168 -5.44 -0.51 -15.08
CA ALA A 168 -6.19 0.11 -16.15
C ALA A 168 -5.28 0.28 -17.36
N ALA A 169 -5.82 0.06 -18.55
CA ALA A 169 -5.14 0.29 -19.82
C ALA A 169 -6.11 0.84 -20.85
N ASN A 170 -5.64 1.83 -21.61
CA ASN A 170 -6.39 2.38 -22.72
C ASN A 170 -5.93 1.68 -24.00
N PHE A 171 -6.87 1.39 -24.89
CA PHE A 171 -6.58 0.75 -26.17
C PHE A 171 -7.58 1.19 -27.23
N THR A 172 -7.15 1.09 -28.48
CA THR A 172 -7.97 1.39 -29.65
C THR A 172 -7.99 0.17 -30.55
N PRO A 173 -9.13 -0.52 -30.72
CA PRO A 173 -9.25 -1.65 -31.62
C PRO A 173 -8.96 -1.20 -33.04
N GLN A 174 -8.12 -1.95 -33.76
CA GLN A 174 -7.85 -1.71 -35.17
C GLN A 174 -8.82 -2.52 -36.03
N ALA A 175 -9.21 -1.97 -37.18
CA ALA A 175 -9.95 -2.72 -38.19
C ALA A 175 -9.02 -3.74 -38.86
N ALA A 176 -9.53 -4.91 -39.21
CA ALA A 176 -8.76 -5.93 -39.93
C ALA A 176 -8.22 -5.43 -41.28
N GLY A 177 -8.92 -4.51 -41.93
CA GLY A 177 -8.50 -3.85 -43.18
C GLY A 177 -7.60 -2.63 -43.03
N GLY A 178 -7.20 -2.25 -41.81
CA GLY A 178 -6.35 -1.10 -41.54
C GLY A 178 -4.88 -1.38 -41.86
N VAL A 179 -4.54 -1.36 -43.15
CA VAL A 179 -3.16 -1.38 -43.67
C VAL A 179 -2.44 -0.11 -43.17
N GLN A 180 -1.22 -0.29 -42.65
CA GLN A 180 -0.27 0.82 -42.43
C GLN A 180 0.21 1.38 -43.76
#